data_AF-A0A5D2TPD0-F1
#
_entry.id   AF-A0A5D2TPD0-F1
#
_cell.length_a   1.000
_cell.length_b   1.000
_cell.length_c   1.000
_cell.angle_alpha   90.00
_cell.angle_beta   90.00
_cell.angle_gamma   90.00
#
_symmetry.space_group_name_H-M   'P 1'
#
loop_
_entity.id
_entity.type
_entity.pdbx_description
1 polymer ?
#
loop_
_entity_poly.entity_id
_entity_poly.type
_entity_poly.pdbx_seq_one_letter_code
_entity_poly.pdbx_strand_id
1 'polypeptide(L)'
;MSAAVGIFSASKQDGLKKNERNNNEEAREEKKNNNNKFVDDNEAKNNNVDDENEVDEEDDDPKLKPEKELDLGPPLSLKEQLEMDKDDESLRRWKEQLLGSVDMSALGEMEAAEVKIERLSIVCRGRPDIVLPIPFVSNPKSSLFILKEGSRYRLKFSFTVSHNVVSGLNYTNTVWKSGVRVEKTKVMLGTFSPRKDPYTYELEEETTPSGLFARGSYSATTKFVDDDGKAYLDMNYHFEIKKNWPSNNS
;
A
#
# COMPACT_ATOMS: atom_id res chain seq x y z
N MET A 1 1.60 -8.23 -40.54
CA MET A 1 2.06 -9.60 -40.28
C MET A 1 1.80 -9.86 -38.81
N SER A 2 0.80 -10.70 -38.54
CA SER A 2 0.28 -11.04 -37.20
C SER A 2 1.20 -11.99 -36.44
N ALA A 3 1.13 -11.94 -35.11
CA ALA A 3 1.13 -13.13 -34.26
C ALA A 3 0.54 -12.79 -32.88
N ALA A 4 -0.70 -13.20 -32.67
CA ALA A 4 -1.32 -13.35 -31.36
C ALA A 4 -1.14 -14.82 -30.93
N VAL A 5 -0.77 -15.04 -29.67
CA VAL A 5 -0.74 -16.39 -29.07
C VAL A 5 -1.80 -16.42 -27.99
N GLY A 6 -2.89 -17.13 -28.27
CA GLY A 6 -3.87 -17.56 -27.29
C GLY A 6 -3.53 -18.97 -26.79
N ILE A 7 -3.91 -19.27 -25.55
CA ILE A 7 -3.96 -20.64 -25.03
C ILE A 7 -5.35 -20.88 -24.43
N PHE A 8 -5.82 -22.11 -24.64
CA PHE A 8 -7.20 -22.57 -24.61
C PHE A 8 -7.77 -22.84 -23.22
N SER A 9 -9.09 -22.67 -23.15
CA SER A 9 -10.01 -23.17 -22.12
C SER A 9 -10.28 -24.68 -22.29
N ALA A 10 -10.51 -25.37 -21.18
CA ALA A 10 -11.22 -26.66 -21.16
C ALA A 10 -12.27 -26.68 -20.04
N SER A 11 -13.52 -26.73 -20.45
CA SER A 11 -14.72 -26.88 -19.62
C SER A 11 -14.94 -28.34 -19.20
N LYS A 12 -15.50 -28.58 -18.01
CA LYS A 12 -16.45 -29.69 -17.83
C LYS A 12 -17.49 -29.36 -16.74
N GLN A 13 -18.74 -29.32 -17.19
CA GLN A 13 -19.96 -29.36 -16.38
C GLN A 13 -20.16 -30.79 -15.86
N ASP A 14 -20.70 -30.92 -14.66
CA ASP A 14 -21.75 -31.87 -14.35
C ASP A 14 -22.64 -31.30 -13.25
N GLY A 15 -23.95 -31.28 -13.50
CA GLY A 15 -24.97 -30.79 -12.58
C GLY A 15 -25.65 -31.92 -11.84
N LEU A 16 -26.15 -31.63 -10.64
CA LEU A 16 -27.28 -32.37 -10.06
C LEU A 16 -28.12 -31.46 -9.16
N LYS A 17 -29.40 -31.34 -9.51
CA LYS A 17 -30.48 -30.68 -8.77
C LYS A 17 -31.21 -31.68 -7.87
N LYS A 18 -31.69 -31.19 -6.71
CA LYS A 18 -32.91 -31.51 -5.91
C LYS A 18 -32.54 -31.41 -4.42
N ASN A 19 -33.36 -30.92 -3.50
CA ASN A 19 -34.81 -30.80 -3.46
C ASN A 19 -35.22 -29.74 -2.41
N GLU A 20 -36.29 -29.00 -2.68
CA GLU A 20 -37.07 -28.27 -1.67
C GLU A 20 -37.81 -29.24 -0.74
N ARG A 21 -38.07 -28.80 0.50
CA ARG A 21 -39.30 -29.08 1.26
C ARG A 21 -39.43 -28.10 2.43
N ASN A 22 -40.53 -27.33 2.38
CA ASN A 22 -41.10 -26.53 3.46
C ASN A 22 -41.79 -27.40 4.53
N ASN A 23 -41.94 -26.84 5.73
CA ASN A 23 -43.14 -26.81 6.61
C ASN A 23 -42.66 -26.53 8.05
N ASN A 24 -42.89 -25.35 8.63
CA ASN A 24 -44.12 -24.81 9.28
C ASN A 24 -44.11 -25.00 10.81
N GLU A 25 -44.41 -23.88 11.50
CA GLU A 25 -45.12 -23.72 12.79
C GLU A 25 -44.47 -24.36 14.05
N GLU A 26 -44.48 -23.78 15.25
CA GLU A 26 -45.38 -22.82 15.87
C GLU A 26 -44.77 -22.26 17.18
N ALA A 27 -45.40 -21.20 17.69
CA ALA A 27 -45.08 -20.38 18.85
C ALA A 27 -45.00 -21.09 20.23
N ARG A 28 -44.28 -20.49 21.20
CA ARG A 28 -44.89 -20.04 22.47
C ARG A 28 -43.98 -19.15 23.33
N GLU A 29 -44.66 -18.20 23.97
CA GLU A 29 -44.23 -17.16 24.91
C GLU A 29 -43.64 -17.72 26.22
N GLU A 30 -42.80 -16.94 26.93
CA GLU A 30 -43.21 -16.30 28.21
C GLU A 30 -42.13 -15.38 28.84
N LYS A 31 -42.58 -14.13 29.05
CA LYS A 31 -42.30 -13.12 30.09
C LYS A 31 -41.25 -13.42 31.18
N LYS A 32 -40.43 -12.41 31.51
CA LYS A 32 -40.67 -11.54 32.70
C LYS A 32 -39.69 -10.35 32.83
N ASN A 33 -40.32 -9.24 33.20
CA ASN A 33 -39.81 -7.95 33.66
C ASN A 33 -38.61 -7.99 34.61
N ASN A 34 -37.80 -6.92 34.60
CA ASN A 34 -37.75 -6.02 35.76
C ASN A 34 -37.23 -4.62 35.43
N ASN A 35 -37.95 -3.64 35.98
CA ASN A 35 -37.63 -2.23 36.05
C ASN A 35 -36.33 -1.98 36.83
N ASN A 36 -35.61 -0.91 36.50
CA ASN A 36 -35.41 0.19 37.45
C ASN A 36 -34.92 1.48 36.78
N LYS A 37 -35.46 2.59 37.30
CA LYS A 37 -35.32 3.96 36.83
C LYS A 37 -34.53 4.74 37.89
N PHE A 38 -33.47 5.41 37.44
CA PHE A 38 -32.85 6.65 37.92
C PHE A 38 -32.64 6.91 39.42
N VAL A 39 -31.38 7.20 39.78
CA VAL A 39 -31.01 8.36 40.62
C VAL A 39 -29.71 8.96 40.06
N ASP A 40 -29.69 10.29 40.03
CA ASP A 40 -28.66 11.25 39.61
C ASP A 40 -27.57 11.40 40.69
N ASP A 41 -26.35 11.77 40.30
CA ASP A 41 -25.49 12.71 41.06
C ASP A 41 -24.16 12.97 40.33
N ASN A 42 -23.91 14.25 40.10
CA ASN A 42 -22.67 14.86 39.59
C ASN A 42 -21.51 14.73 40.59
N GLU A 43 -20.29 14.46 40.11
CA GLU A 43 -19.14 15.30 40.48
C GLU A 43 -17.96 15.12 39.52
N ALA A 44 -17.50 16.25 38.98
CA ALA A 44 -16.30 16.37 38.16
C ALA A 44 -15.03 16.24 39.02
N LYS A 45 -13.98 15.59 38.47
CA LYS A 45 -12.57 15.86 38.82
C LYS A 45 -11.61 15.29 37.75
N ASN A 46 -11.01 16.24 37.03
CA ASN A 46 -9.64 16.28 36.53
C ASN A 46 -9.10 15.10 35.70
N ASN A 47 -9.23 15.26 34.38
CA ASN A 47 -8.42 14.56 33.38
C ASN A 47 -7.04 15.23 33.29
N ASN A 48 -6.00 14.49 33.66
CA ASN A 48 -4.65 14.61 33.11
C ASN A 48 -4.10 13.19 33.06
N VAL A 49 -4.23 12.56 31.90
CA VAL A 49 -3.44 11.38 31.54
C VAL A 49 -2.93 11.69 30.14
N ASP A 50 -1.63 11.91 30.08
CA ASP A 50 -0.84 11.92 28.86
C ASP A 50 -1.05 10.58 28.16
N ASP A 51 -1.76 10.62 27.03
CA ASP A 51 -2.11 9.46 26.23
C ASP A 51 -1.02 9.25 25.17
N GLU A 52 0.16 8.82 25.63
CA GLU A 52 1.17 8.19 24.80
C GLU A 52 0.68 6.78 24.42
N ASN A 53 -0.23 6.71 23.44
CA ASN A 53 -0.59 5.44 22.83
C ASN A 53 0.54 4.99 21.88
N GLU A 54 1.57 4.35 22.46
CA GLU A 54 2.25 3.25 21.77
C GLU A 54 1.23 2.12 21.61
N VAL A 55 0.55 2.10 20.47
CA VAL A 55 -0.26 0.93 20.11
C VAL A 55 0.72 -0.13 19.62
N ASP A 56 0.94 -1.13 20.48
CA ASP A 56 1.62 -2.38 20.16
C ASP A 56 1.14 -2.91 18.80
N GLU A 57 2.06 -2.99 17.83
CA GLU A 57 1.84 -3.65 16.55
C GLU A 57 1.82 -5.17 16.76
N GLU A 58 0.67 -5.71 17.20
CA GLU A 58 0.38 -7.12 16.98
C GLU A 58 0.10 -7.32 15.48
N ASP A 59 1.19 -7.61 14.76
CA ASP A 59 1.16 -8.19 13.42
C ASP A 59 0.49 -9.56 13.49
N ASP A 60 -0.84 -9.55 13.41
CA ASP A 60 -1.74 -10.68 13.24
C ASP A 60 -1.63 -11.33 11.84
N ASP A 61 -0.46 -11.24 11.22
CA ASP A 61 -0.10 -12.03 10.04
C ASP A 61 0.43 -13.36 10.57
N PRO A 62 -0.10 -14.54 10.17
CA PRO A 62 0.52 -15.80 10.52
C PRO A 62 1.96 -15.75 10.04
N LYS A 63 2.91 -15.58 10.97
CA LYS A 63 4.35 -15.57 10.71
C LYS A 63 4.67 -16.80 9.88
N LEU A 64 4.73 -16.64 8.56
CA LEU A 64 5.47 -17.55 7.71
C LEU A 64 6.86 -17.53 8.32
N LYS A 65 7.29 -18.69 8.83
CA LYS A 65 8.64 -18.89 9.31
C LYS A 65 9.58 -18.27 8.29
N PRO A 66 10.59 -17.48 8.69
CA PRO A 66 11.51 -16.89 7.73
C PRO A 66 11.99 -18.02 6.82
N GLU A 67 11.63 -17.91 5.54
CA GLU A 67 12.26 -18.71 4.51
C GLU A 67 13.75 -18.49 4.71
N LYS A 68 14.51 -19.58 4.90
CA LYS A 68 15.94 -19.58 5.26
C LYS A 68 16.63 -18.29 4.84
N GLU A 69 17.18 -17.53 5.80
CA GLU A 69 18.01 -16.35 5.52
C GLU A 69 18.97 -16.72 4.39
N LEU A 70 18.71 -16.14 3.21
CA LEU A 70 19.58 -16.32 2.07
C LEU A 70 20.84 -15.54 2.40
N ASP A 71 21.98 -16.21 2.48
CA ASP A 71 23.26 -15.56 2.64
C ASP A 71 23.62 -14.88 1.30
N LEU A 72 23.29 -13.60 1.19
CA LEU A 72 23.54 -12.78 0.00
C LEU A 72 25.00 -12.31 -0.10
N GLY A 73 25.84 -12.69 0.87
CA GLY A 73 27.19 -12.16 0.99
C GLY A 73 27.22 -10.69 1.43
N PRO A 74 28.42 -10.10 1.56
CA PRO A 74 28.55 -8.70 1.92
C PRO A 74 27.96 -7.78 0.83
N PRO A 75 27.31 -6.66 1.22
CA PRO A 75 26.82 -5.69 0.25
C PRO A 75 28.00 -5.13 -0.55
N LEU A 76 27.85 -5.07 -1.87
CA LEU A 76 28.85 -4.54 -2.79
C LEU A 76 28.29 -3.33 -3.52
N SER A 77 29.11 -2.29 -3.71
CA SER A 77 28.65 -1.13 -4.48
C SER A 77 28.53 -1.46 -5.96
N LEU A 78 27.55 -0.86 -6.64
CA LEU A 78 27.39 -1.03 -8.08
C LEU A 78 28.68 -0.64 -8.85
N LYS A 79 29.39 0.38 -8.37
CA LYS A 79 30.65 0.84 -8.96
C LYS A 79 31.74 -0.22 -8.88
N GLU A 80 31.95 -0.83 -7.71
CA GLU A 80 32.92 -1.92 -7.54
C GLU A 80 32.57 -3.13 -8.42
N GLN A 81 31.29 -3.48 -8.47
CA GLN A 81 30.82 -4.60 -9.29
C GLN A 81 31.10 -4.35 -10.79
N LEU A 82 30.93 -3.12 -11.27
CA LEU A 82 31.22 -2.77 -12.66
C LEU A 82 32.73 -2.76 -12.96
N GLU A 83 33.56 -2.36 -11.99
CA GLU A 83 35.02 -2.37 -12.13
C GLU A 83 35.59 -3.80 -12.14
N MET A 84 35.05 -4.71 -11.31
CA MET A 84 35.48 -6.11 -11.27
C MET A 84 35.25 -6.84 -12.60
N ASP A 85 34.16 -6.50 -13.29
CA ASP A 85 33.74 -7.19 -14.52
C ASP A 85 34.18 -6.47 -15.80
N LYS A 86 35.04 -5.45 -15.69
CA LYS A 86 35.44 -4.60 -16.83
C LYS A 86 36.12 -5.35 -17.98
N ASP A 87 36.81 -6.45 -17.65
CA ASP A 87 37.59 -7.26 -18.57
C ASP A 87 36.77 -8.44 -19.15
N ASP A 88 35.53 -8.64 -18.68
CA ASP A 88 34.60 -9.66 -19.20
C ASP A 88 33.54 -9.02 -20.10
N GLU A 89 33.69 -9.23 -21.42
CA GLU A 89 32.77 -8.71 -22.43
C GLU A 89 31.33 -9.23 -22.24
N SER A 90 31.18 -10.48 -21.81
CA SER A 90 29.86 -11.12 -21.65
C SER A 90 29.10 -10.55 -20.46
N LEU A 91 29.78 -10.38 -19.33
CA LEU A 91 29.20 -9.77 -18.12
C LEU A 91 28.88 -8.30 -18.34
N ARG A 92 29.74 -7.57 -19.04
CA ARG A 92 29.47 -6.16 -19.40
C ARG A 92 28.22 -6.00 -20.23
N ARG A 93 28.06 -6.79 -21.29
CA ARG A 93 26.86 -6.74 -22.14
C ARG A 93 25.60 -7.12 -21.36
N TRP A 94 25.70 -8.13 -20.51
CA TRP A 94 24.58 -8.55 -19.67
C TRP A 94 24.17 -7.45 -18.68
N LYS A 95 25.13 -6.81 -18.00
CA LYS A 95 24.86 -5.70 -17.07
C LYS A 95 24.29 -4.48 -17.78
N GLU A 96 24.81 -4.14 -18.95
CA GLU A 96 24.28 -3.04 -19.77
C GLU A 96 22.81 -3.30 -20.16
N GLN A 97 22.45 -4.55 -20.46
CA GLN A 97 21.07 -4.91 -20.75
C GLN A 97 20.14 -4.79 -19.53
N LEU A 98 20.63 -5.07 -18.32
CA LEU A 98 19.84 -4.99 -17.09
C LEU A 98 19.72 -3.57 -16.54
N LEU A 99 20.85 -2.87 -16.45
CA LEU A 99 20.94 -1.57 -15.78
C LEU A 99 20.69 -0.41 -16.75
N GLY A 100 20.75 -0.68 -18.06
CA GLY A 100 20.81 0.34 -19.10
C GLY A 100 22.17 1.03 -19.13
N SER A 101 22.23 2.19 -19.80
CA SER A 101 23.40 3.07 -19.74
C SER A 101 23.44 3.78 -18.39
N VAL A 102 24.10 3.16 -17.42
CA VAL A 102 24.36 3.79 -16.11
C VAL A 102 25.49 4.79 -16.25
N ASP A 103 25.23 6.03 -15.84
CA ASP A 103 26.26 7.05 -15.79
C ASP A 103 27.19 6.79 -14.59
N MET A 104 28.39 6.28 -14.87
CA MET A 104 29.43 6.01 -13.87
C MET A 104 29.81 7.26 -13.07
N SER A 105 29.59 8.46 -13.60
CA SER A 105 29.84 9.71 -12.87
C SER A 105 28.70 10.07 -11.90
N ALA A 106 27.49 9.54 -12.12
CA ALA A 106 26.36 9.68 -11.21
C ALA A 106 26.35 8.62 -10.10
N LEU A 107 27.13 7.53 -10.26
CA LEU A 107 27.41 6.57 -9.20
C LEU A 107 28.38 7.21 -8.19
N GLY A 108 27.82 7.87 -7.18
CA GLY A 108 28.59 8.34 -6.04
C GLY A 108 29.35 7.20 -5.36
N GLU A 109 30.35 7.53 -4.54
CA GLU A 109 31.11 6.56 -3.74
C GLU A 109 30.30 5.96 -2.57
N MET A 110 28.99 6.23 -2.53
CA MET A 110 28.10 5.74 -1.48
C MET A 110 27.71 4.30 -1.75
N GLU A 111 28.02 3.43 -0.80
CA GLU A 111 27.67 2.02 -0.85
C GLU A 111 26.16 1.80 -0.70
N ALA A 112 25.46 2.69 0.02
CA ALA A 112 24.03 2.57 0.28
C ALA A 112 23.20 3.18 -0.85
N ALA A 113 22.21 2.43 -1.34
CA ALA A 113 21.24 2.93 -2.30
C ALA A 113 20.36 4.03 -1.68
N GLU A 114 19.84 4.96 -2.49
CA GLU A 114 18.88 5.96 -2.05
C GLU A 114 17.65 5.96 -2.95
N VAL A 115 16.47 5.84 -2.35
CA VAL A 115 15.18 6.01 -3.01
C VAL A 115 14.54 7.29 -2.53
N LYS A 116 14.21 8.18 -3.46
CA LYS A 116 13.41 9.36 -3.19
C LYS A 116 12.02 9.18 -3.80
N ILE A 117 11.02 8.97 -2.95
CA ILE A 117 9.62 8.94 -3.37
C ILE A 117 9.17 10.38 -3.62
N GLU A 118 8.87 10.71 -4.87
CA GLU A 118 8.57 12.08 -5.29
C GLU A 118 7.07 12.41 -5.26
N ARG A 119 6.23 11.48 -5.73
CA ARG A 119 4.79 11.72 -5.90
C ARG A 119 3.98 10.44 -5.72
N LEU A 120 2.83 10.59 -5.08
CA LEU A 120 1.71 9.65 -5.11
C LEU A 120 0.63 10.22 -6.01
N SER A 121 0.19 9.46 -7.01
CA SER A 121 -0.93 9.83 -7.88
C SER A 121 -2.06 8.81 -7.74
N ILE A 122 -3.29 9.30 -7.64
CA ILE A 122 -4.49 8.46 -7.63
C ILE A 122 -5.16 8.61 -8.99
N VAL A 123 -5.06 7.55 -9.77
CA VAL A 123 -5.58 7.47 -11.14
C VAL A 123 -7.01 6.96 -11.07
N CYS A 124 -7.97 7.78 -11.47
CA CYS A 124 -9.38 7.41 -11.50
C CYS A 124 -9.92 7.51 -12.93
N ARG A 125 -10.69 6.52 -13.38
CA ARG A 125 -11.29 6.57 -14.72
C ARG A 125 -12.26 7.75 -14.84
N GLY A 126 -12.13 8.53 -15.92
CA GLY A 126 -13.07 9.61 -16.26
C GLY A 126 -12.88 10.92 -15.50
N ARG A 127 -11.76 11.11 -14.80
CA ARG A 127 -11.38 12.40 -14.19
C ARG A 127 -9.85 12.57 -14.18
N PRO A 128 -9.34 13.80 -14.02
CA PRO A 128 -7.92 14.03 -13.82
C PRO A 128 -7.38 13.29 -12.59
N ASP A 129 -6.14 12.82 -12.68
CA ASP A 129 -5.40 12.21 -11.58
C ASP A 129 -5.33 13.18 -10.39
N ILE A 130 -5.49 12.66 -9.17
CA ILE A 130 -5.11 13.42 -7.97
C ILE A 130 -3.61 13.22 -7.80
N VAL A 131 -2.82 14.28 -7.96
CA VAL A 131 -1.36 14.22 -7.84
C VAL A 131 -0.91 14.86 -6.53
N LEU A 132 -0.22 14.09 -5.70
CA LEU A 132 0.25 14.48 -4.36
C LEU A 132 1.78 14.43 -4.33
N PRO A 133 2.46 15.60 -4.34
CA PRO A 133 3.90 15.65 -4.09
C PRO A 133 4.25 15.15 -2.69
N ILE A 134 5.37 14.44 -2.59
CA ILE A 134 5.94 13.94 -1.34
C ILE A 134 7.22 14.76 -1.04
N PRO A 135 7.43 15.23 0.21
CA PRO A 135 6.58 15.01 1.37
C PRO A 135 5.23 15.73 1.26
N PHE A 136 4.19 15.12 1.83
CA PHE A 136 2.86 15.69 1.79
C PHE A 136 2.82 17.02 2.52
N VAL A 137 2.28 18.05 1.86
CA VAL A 137 2.02 19.34 2.48
C VAL A 137 0.65 19.26 3.15
N SER A 138 0.58 18.76 4.39
CA SER A 138 -0.67 18.77 5.16
C SER A 138 -0.52 19.35 6.55
N ASN A 139 -1.58 20.06 6.95
CA ASN A 139 -1.86 20.24 8.37
C ASN A 139 -2.24 18.86 8.93
N PRO A 140 -1.73 18.43 10.10
CA PRO A 140 -2.02 17.12 10.68
C PRO A 140 -3.51 16.77 10.80
N LYS A 141 -4.42 17.77 10.74
CA LYS A 141 -5.87 17.57 10.82
C LYS A 141 -6.62 17.67 9.48
N SER A 142 -5.96 17.98 8.38
CA SER A 142 -6.62 18.14 7.07
C SER A 142 -6.50 16.90 6.21
N SER A 143 -7.62 16.49 5.61
CA SER A 143 -7.66 15.47 4.57
C SER A 143 -6.84 15.91 3.34
N LEU A 144 -5.90 15.06 2.90
CA LEU A 144 -5.09 15.30 1.69
C LEU A 144 -5.91 15.26 0.41
N PHE A 145 -6.91 14.38 0.38
CA PHE A 145 -7.75 14.18 -0.79
C PHE A 145 -9.08 13.52 -0.42
N ILE A 146 -10.03 13.62 -1.34
CA ILE A 146 -11.36 13.04 -1.19
C ILE A 146 -11.57 12.03 -2.32
N LEU A 147 -11.96 10.82 -1.97
CA LEU A 147 -12.42 9.79 -2.89
C LEU A 147 -13.94 9.67 -2.90
N LYS A 148 -14.52 9.40 -4.06
CA LYS A 148 -15.92 9.02 -4.17
C LYS A 148 -16.07 7.54 -3.81
N GLU A 149 -17.05 7.21 -2.99
CA GLU A 149 -17.40 5.81 -2.68
C GLU A 149 -17.69 4.99 -3.95
N GLY A 150 -17.30 3.71 -3.95
CA GLY A 150 -17.51 2.80 -5.08
C GLY A 150 -16.75 3.19 -6.35
N SER A 151 -15.86 4.17 -6.27
CA SER A 151 -14.98 4.52 -7.38
C SER A 151 -13.80 3.56 -7.46
N ARG A 152 -13.43 3.24 -8.69
CA ARG A 152 -12.24 2.47 -9.02
C ARG A 152 -11.05 3.41 -9.15
N TYR A 153 -9.93 3.02 -8.55
CA TYR A 153 -8.70 3.80 -8.61
C TYR A 153 -7.47 2.90 -8.70
N ARG A 154 -6.36 3.48 -9.13
CA ARG A 154 -5.01 2.90 -9.07
C ARG A 154 -4.08 3.88 -8.40
N LEU A 155 -3.22 3.39 -7.51
CA LEU A 155 -2.14 4.20 -6.96
C LEU A 155 -0.94 4.11 -7.89
N LYS A 156 -0.37 5.27 -8.21
CA LYS A 156 0.81 5.39 -9.07
C LYS A 156 1.88 6.19 -8.37
N PHE A 157 3.04 5.59 -8.16
CA PHE A 157 4.19 6.22 -7.53
C PHE A 157 5.16 6.74 -8.57
N SER A 158 5.77 7.90 -8.30
CA SER A 158 6.95 8.40 -9.00
C SER A 158 8.11 8.47 -8.02
N PHE A 159 9.24 7.85 -8.33
CA PHE A 159 10.41 7.84 -7.46
C PHE A 159 11.72 7.75 -8.23
N THR A 160 12.80 8.26 -7.66
CA THR A 160 14.15 8.17 -8.24
C THR A 160 15.03 7.28 -7.38
N VAL A 161 15.92 6.52 -8.02
CA VAL A 161 16.92 5.68 -7.36
C VAL A 161 18.31 6.22 -7.68
N SER A 162 19.14 6.36 -6.64
CA SER A 162 20.50 6.91 -6.73
C SER A 162 21.52 6.03 -6.01
N HIS A 163 22.80 6.23 -6.34
CA HIS A 163 23.98 5.60 -5.75
C HIS A 163 24.16 4.11 -6.02
N ASN A 164 23.20 3.27 -5.67
CA ASN A 164 23.30 1.81 -5.80
C ASN A 164 21.94 1.20 -6.22
N VAL A 165 21.96 -0.09 -6.57
CA VAL A 165 20.75 -0.87 -6.86
C VAL A 165 19.96 -1.07 -5.56
N VAL A 166 18.65 -0.92 -5.65
CA VAL A 166 17.71 -1.19 -4.55
C VAL A 166 17.06 -2.54 -4.84
N SER A 167 17.32 -3.53 -3.98
CA SER A 167 16.77 -4.88 -4.11
C SER A 167 15.51 -5.02 -3.27
N GLY A 168 14.44 -5.55 -3.88
CA GLY A 168 13.18 -5.83 -3.20
C GLY A 168 12.55 -4.62 -2.52
N LEU A 169 12.41 -3.50 -3.23
CA LEU A 169 11.67 -2.35 -2.73
C LEU A 169 10.21 -2.77 -2.47
N ASN A 170 9.80 -2.75 -1.20
CA ASN A 170 8.48 -3.11 -0.74
C ASN A 170 7.68 -1.86 -0.35
N TYR A 171 6.44 -1.81 -0.80
CA TYR A 171 5.43 -0.84 -0.39
C TYR A 171 4.48 -1.47 0.62
N THR A 172 4.24 -0.79 1.73
CA THR A 172 3.18 -1.13 2.69
C THR A 172 2.29 0.06 2.92
N ASN A 173 0.97 -0.13 2.84
CA ASN A 173 -0.01 0.88 3.21
C ASN A 173 -1.06 0.28 4.12
N THR A 174 -1.13 0.80 5.33
CA THR A 174 -2.13 0.42 6.32
C THR A 174 -3.14 1.54 6.42
N VAL A 175 -4.43 1.20 6.45
CA VAL A 175 -5.54 2.15 6.49
C VAL A 175 -6.38 1.87 7.72
N TRP A 176 -6.75 2.95 8.42
CA TRP A 176 -7.59 2.93 9.60
C TRP A 176 -8.83 3.82 9.40
N LYS A 177 -9.91 3.41 10.03
CA LYS A 177 -11.15 4.16 10.14
C LYS A 177 -11.57 4.20 11.60
N SER A 178 -11.69 5.41 12.16
CA SER A 178 -12.11 5.60 13.56
C SER A 178 -11.24 4.80 14.56
N GLY A 179 -9.92 4.76 14.34
CA GLY A 179 -8.97 4.04 15.17
C GLY A 179 -8.86 2.53 14.89
N VAL A 180 -9.76 1.96 14.09
CA VAL A 180 -9.74 0.53 13.75
C VAL A 180 -9.03 0.33 12.42
N ARG A 181 -8.05 -0.59 12.37
CA ARG A 181 -7.40 -1.00 11.12
C ARG A 181 -8.43 -1.69 10.22
N VAL A 182 -8.64 -1.13 9.03
CA VAL A 182 -9.62 -1.66 8.06
C VAL A 182 -8.96 -2.35 6.88
N GLU A 183 -7.70 -2.02 6.57
CA GLU A 183 -6.98 -2.59 5.44
C GLU A 183 -5.46 -2.49 5.66
N LYS A 184 -4.71 -3.48 5.16
CA LYS A 184 -3.25 -3.49 5.10
C LYS A 184 -2.85 -4.09 3.76
N THR A 185 -2.19 -3.30 2.93
CA THR A 185 -1.71 -3.72 1.60
C THR A 185 -0.19 -3.76 1.62
N LYS A 186 0.41 -4.88 1.22
CA LYS A 186 1.86 -5.07 1.09
C LYS A 186 2.19 -5.57 -0.31
N VAL A 187 3.08 -4.87 -1.02
CA VAL A 187 3.44 -5.17 -2.41
C VAL A 187 4.96 -5.05 -2.59
N MET A 188 5.58 -6.10 -3.12
CA MET A 188 6.98 -6.06 -3.59
C MET A 188 6.99 -5.41 -4.98
N LEU A 189 7.56 -4.21 -5.06
CA LEU A 189 7.59 -3.41 -6.29
C LEU A 189 8.67 -3.88 -7.25
N GLY A 190 9.79 -4.40 -6.71
CA GLY A 190 10.87 -4.97 -7.51
C GLY A 190 12.25 -4.48 -7.13
N THR A 191 13.19 -4.75 -8.03
CA THR A 191 14.58 -4.27 -7.96
C THR A 191 14.76 -3.12 -8.93
N PHE A 192 15.40 -2.04 -8.48
CA PHE A 192 15.54 -0.81 -9.26
C PHE A 192 16.99 -0.36 -9.31
N SER A 193 17.49 -0.10 -10.53
CA SER A 193 18.82 0.44 -10.74
C SER A 193 18.82 1.97 -10.55
N PRO A 194 19.99 2.57 -10.23
CA PRO A 194 20.09 4.01 -10.17
C PRO A 194 19.96 4.61 -11.58
N ARG A 195 19.11 5.63 -11.72
CA ARG A 195 18.94 6.37 -12.99
C ARG A 195 18.42 7.79 -12.74
N LYS A 196 18.68 8.67 -13.71
CA LYS A 196 18.28 10.09 -13.64
C LYS A 196 16.76 10.30 -13.75
N ASP A 197 16.10 9.56 -14.63
CA ASP A 197 14.67 9.71 -14.88
C ASP A 197 13.84 8.95 -13.83
N PRO A 198 12.76 9.53 -13.28
CA PRO A 198 11.95 8.84 -12.28
C PRO A 198 11.35 7.52 -12.80
N TYR A 199 11.33 6.50 -11.95
CA TYR A 199 10.49 5.31 -12.10
C TYR A 199 9.03 5.66 -11.89
N THR A 200 8.17 4.95 -12.60
CA THR A 200 6.72 4.97 -12.37
C THR A 200 6.27 3.55 -12.10
N TYR A 201 5.58 3.34 -10.98
CA TYR A 201 4.98 2.06 -10.63
C TYR A 201 3.50 2.27 -10.37
N GLU A 202 2.64 1.45 -10.99
CA GLU A 202 1.19 1.50 -10.84
C GLU A 202 0.71 0.21 -10.18
N LEU A 203 -0.02 0.34 -9.07
CA LEU A 203 -0.62 -0.79 -8.36
C LEU A 203 -1.86 -1.31 -9.11
N GLU A 204 -2.33 -2.48 -8.66
CA GLU A 204 -3.58 -3.06 -9.13
C GLU A 204 -4.79 -2.14 -8.88
N GLU A 205 -5.85 -2.32 -9.67
CA GLU A 205 -7.06 -1.51 -9.57
C GLU A 205 -7.88 -1.91 -8.34
N GLU A 206 -8.09 -0.96 -7.43
CA GLU A 206 -8.88 -1.12 -6.21
C GLU A 206 -10.22 -0.40 -6.34
N THR A 207 -11.17 -0.74 -5.46
CA THR A 207 -12.48 -0.09 -5.39
C THR A 207 -12.73 0.42 -3.98
N THR A 208 -12.98 1.71 -3.86
CA THR A 208 -13.33 2.33 -2.58
C THR A 208 -14.61 1.72 -1.99
N PRO A 209 -14.68 1.54 -0.65
CA PRO A 209 -15.87 1.01 0.00
C PRO A 209 -17.08 1.94 -0.22
N SER A 210 -18.28 1.37 -0.11
CA SER A 210 -19.55 2.07 -0.38
C SER A 210 -20.55 1.92 0.77
N GLY A 211 -21.42 2.93 0.90
CA GLY A 211 -22.51 2.92 1.88
C GLY A 211 -22.28 3.92 3.02
N LEU A 212 -23.33 4.15 3.80
CA LEU A 212 -23.33 5.20 4.82
C LEU A 212 -22.18 5.03 5.84
N PHE A 213 -21.86 3.79 6.19
CA PHE A 213 -20.80 3.46 7.15
C PHE A 213 -19.37 3.51 6.58
N ALA A 214 -19.22 3.45 5.25
CA ALA A 214 -17.94 3.57 4.57
C ALA A 214 -17.53 5.03 4.35
N ARG A 215 -18.48 5.96 4.38
CA ARG A 215 -18.17 7.38 4.22
C ARG A 215 -17.54 7.93 5.50
N GLY A 216 -16.66 8.91 5.35
CA GLY A 216 -16.00 9.61 6.46
C GLY A 216 -14.50 9.71 6.30
N SER A 217 -13.83 10.03 7.40
CA SER A 217 -12.38 10.23 7.46
C SER A 217 -11.64 8.92 7.72
N TYR A 218 -10.51 8.79 7.05
CA TYR A 218 -9.57 7.70 7.16
C TYR A 218 -8.18 8.25 7.46
N SER A 219 -7.38 7.49 8.19
CA SER A 219 -5.94 7.68 8.29
C SER A 219 -5.23 6.53 7.61
N ALA A 220 -4.04 6.78 7.09
CA ALA A 220 -3.21 5.77 6.48
C ALA A 220 -1.73 6.04 6.74
N THR A 221 -0.96 4.97 6.78
CA THR A 221 0.49 4.96 6.98
C THR A 221 1.09 4.27 5.79
N THR A 222 1.87 5.02 5.03
CA THR A 222 2.59 4.53 3.85
C THR A 222 4.05 4.35 4.19
N LYS A 223 4.60 3.18 3.84
CA LYS A 223 5.98 2.79 4.12
C LYS A 223 6.65 2.19 2.88
N PHE A 224 7.89 2.59 2.62
CA PHE A 224 8.76 2.02 1.58
C PHE A 224 10.04 1.50 2.23
N VAL A 225 10.29 0.20 2.12
CA VAL A 225 11.44 -0.50 2.74
C VAL A 225 12.01 -1.50 1.75
N ASP A 226 13.33 -1.66 1.67
CA ASP A 226 13.97 -2.70 0.85
C ASP A 226 14.24 -4.00 1.62
N ASP A 227 14.82 -4.99 0.94
CA ASP A 227 15.17 -6.28 1.55
C ASP A 227 16.30 -6.15 2.61
N ASP A 228 17.10 -5.08 2.54
CA ASP A 228 18.12 -4.76 3.54
C ASP A 228 17.53 -4.09 4.80
N GLY A 229 16.21 -3.87 4.83
CA GLY A 229 15.49 -3.26 5.94
C GLY A 229 15.60 -1.73 6.00
N LYS A 230 16.18 -1.10 4.98
CA LYS A 230 16.30 0.36 4.91
C LYS A 230 14.95 0.99 4.55
N ALA A 231 14.45 1.83 5.45
CA ALA A 231 13.26 2.63 5.20
C ALA A 231 13.59 3.90 4.40
N TYR A 232 12.89 4.11 3.30
CA TYR A 232 13.02 5.28 2.42
C TYR A 232 11.90 6.30 2.61
N LEU A 233 10.73 5.83 3.05
CA LEU A 233 9.59 6.66 3.37
C LEU A 233 8.80 5.97 4.48
N ASP A 234 8.41 6.73 5.50
CA ASP A 234 7.44 6.31 6.51
C ASP A 234 6.62 7.56 6.88
N MET A 235 5.37 7.62 6.43
CA MET A 235 4.55 8.82 6.57
C MET A 235 3.08 8.48 6.80
N ASN A 236 2.44 9.31 7.61
CA ASN A 236 1.01 9.26 7.86
C ASN A 236 0.28 10.32 7.02
N TYR A 237 -0.90 9.95 6.53
CA TYR A 237 -1.80 10.88 5.86
C TYR A 237 -3.26 10.60 6.18
N HIS A 238 -4.11 11.60 5.95
CA HIS A 238 -5.55 11.49 6.13
C HIS A 238 -6.25 11.70 4.80
N PHE A 239 -7.35 10.99 4.58
CA PHE A 239 -8.20 11.17 3.40
C PHE A 239 -9.67 10.98 3.78
N GLU A 240 -10.58 11.35 2.88
CA GLU A 240 -12.03 11.16 3.10
C GLU A 240 -12.68 10.38 1.97
N ILE A 241 -13.64 9.52 2.31
CA ILE A 241 -14.55 8.90 1.36
C ILE A 241 -15.91 9.58 1.45
N LYS A 242 -16.41 10.10 0.32
CA LYS A 242 -17.69 10.79 0.20
C LYS A 242 -18.60 10.15 -0.83
N LYS A 243 -19.89 10.46 -0.75
CA LYS A 243 -20.89 10.03 -1.74
C LYS A 243 -20.57 10.53 -3.16
N ASN A 244 -20.03 11.75 -3.26
CA ASN A 244 -19.69 12.41 -4.50
C ASN A 244 -18.26 12.94 -4.43
N TRP A 245 -17.64 13.12 -5.60
CA TRP A 245 -16.39 13.85 -5.73
C TRP A 245 -16.56 15.31 -5.25
N PRO A 246 -15.46 15.98 -4.86
CA PRO A 246 -15.48 17.42 -4.61
C PRO A 246 -16.06 18.16 -5.81
N SER A 247 -16.99 19.06 -5.57
CA SER A 247 -17.46 19.99 -6.60
C SER A 247 -16.28 20.87 -7.00
N ASN A 248 -15.90 20.86 -8.28
CA ASN A 248 -15.04 21.92 -8.80
C ASN A 248 -15.88 23.20 -8.75
N ASN A 249 -15.71 24.03 -7.72
CA ASN A 249 -16.19 25.40 -7.81
C ASN A 249 -15.29 26.10 -8.84
N SER A 250 -15.83 26.19 -10.05
CA SER A 250 -15.31 26.98 -11.18
C SER A 250 -15.20 28.46 -10.85
#